data_AF-A0A356QIA0-F1
#
_entry.id   AF-A0A356QIA0-F1
#
_cell.length_a   1.000
_cell.length_b   1.000
_cell.length_c   1.000
_cell.angle_alpha   90.00
_cell.angle_beta   90.00
_cell.angle_gamma   90.00
#
_symmetry.space_group_name_H-M   'P 1'
#
loop_
_entity.id
_entity.type
_entity.pdbx_description
1 polymer ?
#
loop_
_entity_poly.entity_id
_entity_poly.type
_entity_poly.pdbx_seq_one_letter_code
_entity_poly.pdbx_strand_id
1 'polypeptide(L)'
;MANDSTPQNTSNAENNELHKAKSSPQTRLSPIWIVPLVAVIIGLWLVYDNYSSRGTMVTLTMDSAEGIEAGSTLIRSRNVEIGRVQSVRLSDDLSHAVMMAQIQPEAEAMLREDSRFWVVKPRIGREGISGLGTV
;
A
#
# COMPACT_ATOMS: atom_id res chain seq x y z
N MET A 1 -14.13 -60.55 84.41
CA MET A 1 -14.48 -59.34 83.64
C MET A 1 -13.23 -58.92 82.88
N ALA A 2 -13.17 -58.63 81.59
CA ALA A 2 -14.05 -58.80 80.43
C ALA A 2 -13.09 -58.88 79.22
N ASN A 3 -13.32 -59.83 78.31
CA ASN A 3 -12.66 -59.92 77.01
C ASN A 3 -13.53 -59.13 76.03
N ASP A 4 -12.98 -58.16 75.31
CA ASP A 4 -13.73 -57.40 74.30
C ASP A 4 -13.02 -57.46 72.94
N SER A 5 -13.62 -58.26 72.07
CA SER A 5 -13.92 -58.04 70.64
C SER A 5 -13.03 -57.13 69.77
N THR A 6 -12.36 -57.79 68.82
CA THR A 6 -11.95 -57.40 67.45
C THR A 6 -12.98 -56.51 66.68
N PRO A 7 -12.72 -56.04 65.43
CA PRO A 7 -11.75 -55.07 64.88
C PRO A 7 -12.44 -53.81 64.26
N GLN A 8 -11.71 -52.72 64.01
CA GLN A 8 -12.21 -51.59 63.17
C GLN A 8 -11.27 -51.37 61.98
N ASN A 9 -11.49 -52.16 60.93
CA ASN A 9 -10.99 -51.94 59.59
C ASN A 9 -12.06 -51.16 58.80
N THR A 10 -11.97 -49.83 58.77
CA THR A 10 -12.71 -48.95 57.84
C THR A 10 -12.02 -47.58 57.70
N SER A 11 -10.75 -47.57 57.31
CA SER A 11 -10.04 -46.32 56.98
C SER A 11 -9.53 -46.28 55.53
N ASN A 12 -9.90 -47.27 54.72
CA ASN A 12 -9.36 -47.45 53.36
C ASN A 12 -10.33 -47.02 52.24
N ALA A 13 -11.37 -46.23 52.55
CA ALA A 13 -12.42 -45.87 51.59
C ALA A 13 -12.51 -44.37 51.26
N GLU A 14 -11.55 -43.53 51.68
CA GLU A 14 -11.52 -42.10 51.34
C GLU A 14 -10.42 -41.72 50.34
N ASN A 15 -9.85 -42.72 49.64
CA ASN A 15 -8.55 -42.53 48.97
C ASN A 15 -8.65 -42.32 47.45
N ASN A 16 -9.84 -42.27 46.84
CA ASN A 16 -9.92 -42.49 45.39
C ASN A 16 -10.96 -41.70 44.57
N GLU A 17 -11.42 -40.54 45.04
CA GLU A 17 -12.44 -39.74 44.31
C GLU A 17 -12.06 -38.26 44.14
N LEU A 18 -10.81 -37.87 44.37
CA LEU A 18 -10.37 -36.50 44.14
C LEU A 18 -9.04 -36.53 43.39
N HIS A 19 -8.83 -35.54 42.52
CA HIS A 19 -7.64 -35.34 41.66
C HIS A 19 -7.70 -35.93 40.23
N LYS A 20 -8.84 -35.83 39.55
CA LYS A 20 -8.84 -35.86 38.07
C LYS A 20 -8.30 -34.53 37.55
N ALA A 21 -7.03 -34.52 37.12
CA ALA A 21 -6.37 -33.37 36.54
C ALA A 21 -7.06 -32.96 35.23
N LYS A 22 -7.79 -31.84 35.26
CA LYS A 22 -8.23 -31.16 34.02
C LYS A 22 -7.03 -30.42 33.45
N SER A 23 -6.48 -30.94 32.35
CA SER A 23 -5.48 -30.21 31.56
C SER A 23 -6.15 -29.00 30.92
N SER A 24 -5.97 -27.83 31.54
CA SER A 24 -6.17 -26.56 30.87
C SER A 24 -4.85 -26.26 30.14
N PRO A 25 -4.81 -26.26 28.80
CA PRO A 25 -3.64 -25.83 28.06
C PRO A 25 -3.51 -24.32 28.26
N GLN A 26 -2.89 -23.94 29.37
CA GLN A 26 -2.52 -22.57 29.65
C GLN A 26 -1.33 -22.25 28.77
N THR A 27 -1.58 -21.82 27.54
CA THR A 27 -0.56 -21.31 26.63
C THR A 27 0.04 -20.06 27.26
N ARG A 28 1.14 -20.25 27.98
CA ARG A 28 2.04 -19.20 28.46
C ARG A 28 2.88 -18.69 27.29
N LEU A 29 2.23 -18.19 26.24
CA LEU A 29 2.96 -17.40 25.26
C LEU A 29 3.19 -16.04 25.89
N SER A 30 4.46 -15.76 26.18
CA SER A 30 4.89 -14.56 26.86
C SER A 30 4.37 -13.32 26.11
N PRO A 31 3.68 -12.36 26.77
CA PRO A 31 3.22 -11.12 26.14
C PRO A 31 4.35 -10.32 25.47
N ILE A 32 5.59 -10.59 25.87
CA ILE A 32 6.82 -10.00 25.32
C ILE A 32 6.94 -10.26 23.80
N TRP A 33 6.36 -11.34 23.27
CA TRP A 33 6.41 -11.64 21.83
C TRP A 33 5.38 -10.86 21.00
N ILE A 34 4.46 -10.14 21.65
CA ILE A 34 3.53 -9.24 20.95
C ILE A 34 4.28 -8.05 20.36
N VAL A 35 5.30 -7.54 21.06
CA VAL A 35 6.10 -6.39 20.59
C VAL A 35 6.78 -6.67 19.24
N PRO A 36 7.55 -7.77 19.04
CA PRO A 36 8.14 -8.06 17.74
C PRO A 36 7.09 -8.37 16.67
N LEU A 37 5.99 -9.04 17.02
CA LEU A 37 4.90 -9.29 16.06
C LEU A 37 4.25 -7.98 15.58
N VAL A 38 3.96 -7.07 16.50
CA VAL A 38 3.39 -5.74 16.19
C VAL A 38 4.38 -4.91 15.38
N ALA A 39 5.68 -4.95 15.71
CA ALA A 39 6.71 -4.26 14.94
C ALA A 39 6.77 -4.76 13.49
N VAL A 40 6.68 -6.09 13.27
CA VAL A 40 6.62 -6.68 11.93
C VAL A 40 5.35 -6.27 11.19
N ILE A 41 4.19 -6.23 11.85
CA ILE A 41 2.92 -5.79 11.25
C ILE A 41 3.01 -4.32 10.83
N ILE A 42 3.52 -3.43 11.69
CA ILE A 42 3.71 -2.01 11.36
C ILE A 42 4.70 -1.86 10.20
N GLY A 43 5.80 -2.63 10.21
CA GLY A 43 6.77 -2.63 9.11
C GLY A 43 6.15 -3.05 7.78
N LEU A 44 5.38 -4.15 7.77
CA LEU A 44 4.62 -4.59 6.59
C LEU A 44 3.63 -3.54 6.12
N TRP A 45 2.92 -2.90 7.06
CA TRP A 45 1.95 -1.86 6.74
C TRP A 45 2.61 -0.62 6.14
N LEU A 46 3.73 -0.16 6.70
CA LEU A 46 4.51 0.96 6.15
C LEU A 46 5.07 0.65 4.77
N VAL A 47 5.56 -0.58 4.52
CA VAL A 47 6.04 -0.99 3.20
C VAL A 47 4.90 -0.97 2.19
N TYR A 48 3.72 -1.47 2.57
CA TYR A 48 2.53 -1.48 1.73
C TYR A 48 2.04 -0.06 1.40
N ASP A 49 1.87 0.78 2.42
CA ASP A 49 1.44 2.18 2.30
C ASP A 49 2.43 3.00 1.46
N ASN A 50 3.72 2.78 1.69
CA ASN A 50 4.77 3.46 0.95
C ASN A 50 4.85 3.02 -0.52
N TYR A 51 4.52 1.78 -0.85
CA TYR A 51 4.46 1.33 -2.24
C TYR A 51 3.23 1.91 -2.96
N SER A 52 2.07 1.94 -2.29
CA SER A 52 0.83 2.47 -2.88
C SER A 52 0.83 3.98 -3.08
N SER A 53 1.61 4.74 -2.30
CA SER A 53 1.66 6.21 -2.39
C SER A 53 2.67 6.72 -3.43
N ARG A 54 3.51 5.85 -3.99
CA ARG A 54 4.52 6.21 -4.99
C ARG A 54 3.88 6.11 -6.37
N GLY A 55 3.38 7.24 -6.87
CA GLY A 55 2.80 7.32 -8.22
C GLY A 55 3.65 6.66 -9.30
N THR A 56 3.00 6.02 -10.27
CA THR A 56 3.63 5.19 -11.30
C THR A 56 4.42 6.02 -12.30
N MET A 57 5.65 5.59 -12.58
CA MET A 57 6.51 6.23 -13.58
C MET A 57 6.26 5.60 -14.95
N VAL A 58 5.85 6.42 -15.91
CA VAL A 58 5.59 6.02 -17.29
C VAL A 58 6.58 6.67 -18.24
N THR A 59 7.04 5.88 -19.21
CA THR A 59 7.91 6.34 -20.29
C THR A 59 7.05 6.56 -21.53
N LEU A 60 7.08 7.77 -22.07
CA LEU A 60 6.39 8.16 -23.29
C LEU A 60 7.42 8.47 -24.37
N THR A 61 7.24 7.87 -25.54
CA THR A 61 8.06 8.14 -26.73
C THR A 61 7.28 9.01 -27.70
N MET A 62 7.90 10.08 -28.19
CA MET A 62 7.29 11.01 -29.13
C MET A 62 8.31 11.53 -30.14
N ASP A 63 7.85 11.89 -31.34
CA ASP A 63 8.72 12.39 -32.41
C ASP A 63 9.40 13.72 -32.04
N SER A 64 8.75 14.55 -31.23
CA SER A 64 9.29 15.85 -30.80
C SER A 64 8.79 16.23 -29.41
N ALA A 65 9.70 16.72 -28.56
CA ALA A 65 9.39 17.27 -27.24
C ALA A 65 9.33 18.81 -27.23
N GLU A 66 9.07 19.43 -28.37
CA GLU A 66 9.05 20.89 -28.50
C GLU A 66 7.96 21.53 -27.64
N GLY A 67 8.37 22.43 -26.74
CA GLY A 67 7.50 23.09 -25.78
C GLY A 67 7.21 22.29 -24.51
N ILE A 68 7.94 21.19 -24.26
CA ILE A 68 7.81 20.38 -23.06
C ILE A 68 9.06 20.58 -22.19
N GLU A 69 8.84 21.05 -20.95
CA GLU A 69 9.89 21.26 -19.98
C GLU A 69 9.78 20.23 -18.85
N ALA A 70 10.89 19.58 -18.56
CA ALA A 70 11.02 18.70 -17.42
C ALA A 70 10.68 19.45 -16.12
N GLY A 71 9.79 18.89 -15.30
CA GLY A 71 9.36 19.46 -14.03
C GLY A 71 8.25 20.53 -14.11
N SER A 72 8.04 21.15 -15.28
CA SER A 72 7.03 22.21 -15.47
C SER A 72 5.80 21.74 -16.26
N THR A 73 5.91 20.72 -17.11
CA THR A 73 4.78 20.25 -17.90
C THR A 73 3.87 19.33 -17.09
N LEU A 74 2.62 19.75 -16.91
CA LEU A 74 1.57 18.99 -16.24
C LEU A 74 0.82 18.11 -17.23
N ILE A 75 0.57 16.86 -16.86
CA ILE A 75 -0.28 15.95 -17.62
C ILE A 75 -1.70 16.13 -17.10
N ARG A 76 -2.60 16.49 -18.02
CA ARG A 76 -4.01 16.71 -17.71
C ARG A 76 -4.90 15.77 -18.48
N SER A 77 -5.90 15.23 -17.79
CA SER A 77 -7.01 14.53 -18.40
C SER A 77 -8.30 15.25 -18.01
N ARG A 78 -9.14 15.59 -19.00
CA ARG A 78 -10.42 16.29 -18.76
C ARG A 78 -10.29 17.53 -17.86
N ASN A 79 -9.22 18.31 -18.06
CA ASN A 79 -8.90 19.51 -17.27
C ASN A 79 -8.49 19.26 -15.80
N VAL A 80 -8.22 18.00 -15.43
CA VAL A 80 -7.71 17.60 -14.11
C VAL A 80 -6.23 17.22 -14.22
N GLU A 81 -5.40 17.71 -13.31
CA GLU A 81 -4.00 17.32 -13.20
C GLU A 81 -3.91 15.87 -12.71
N ILE A 82 -3.30 15.01 -13.51
CA ILE A 82 -3.15 13.57 -13.23
C ILE A 82 -1.69 13.15 -13.06
N GLY A 83 -0.75 14.05 -13.33
CA GLY A 83 0.67 13.76 -13.24
C GLY A 83 1.54 14.89 -13.78
N ARG A 84 2.84 14.65 -13.78
CA ARG A 84 3.85 15.63 -14.17
C ARG A 84 5.00 14.98 -14.90
N VAL A 85 5.52 15.68 -15.90
CA VAL A 85 6.74 15.29 -16.60
C VAL A 85 7.94 15.48 -15.67
N GLN A 86 8.68 14.42 -15.39
CA GLN A 86 9.87 14.44 -14.54
C GLN A 86 11.14 14.72 -15.35
N SER A 87 11.28 14.10 -16.51
CA SER A 87 12.45 14.32 -17.36
C SER A 87 12.12 14.16 -18.84
N VAL A 88 12.82 14.92 -19.67
CA VAL A 88 12.80 14.80 -21.13
C VAL A 88 14.22 14.51 -21.57
N ARG A 89 14.42 13.47 -22.37
CA ARG A 89 15.69 13.12 -22.99
C ARG A 89 15.48 12.85 -24.47
N LEU A 90 16.54 12.99 -25.24
CA LEU A 90 16.56 12.51 -26.61
C LEU A 90 17.02 11.05 -26.58
N SER A 91 16.50 10.24 -27.49
CA SER A 91 16.92 8.86 -27.71
C SER A 91 18.39 8.75 -28.11
N ASP A 92 18.97 7.57 -27.92
CA ASP A 92 20.37 7.31 -28.23
C ASP A 92 20.69 7.50 -29.73
N ASP A 93 19.70 7.28 -30.60
CA ASP A 93 19.80 7.48 -32.05
C ASP A 93 19.38 8.90 -32.49
N LEU A 94 19.08 9.78 -31.55
CA LEU A 94 18.66 11.17 -31.75
C LEU A 94 17.37 11.32 -32.60
N SER A 95 16.63 10.23 -32.85
CA SER A 95 15.51 10.24 -33.80
C SER A 95 14.18 10.62 -33.14
N HIS A 96 14.05 10.36 -31.84
CA HIS A 96 12.83 10.60 -31.07
C HIS A 96 13.13 11.11 -29.66
N ALA A 97 12.17 11.80 -29.06
CA ALA A 97 12.24 12.21 -27.67
C ALA A 97 11.63 11.14 -26.74
N VAL A 98 12.34 10.85 -25.66
CA VAL A 98 11.93 9.94 -24.58
C VAL A 98 11.65 10.76 -23.33
N MET A 99 10.43 10.68 -22.83
CA MET A 99 10.00 11.42 -21.67
C MET A 99 9.57 10.48 -20.56
N MET A 100 10.01 10.79 -19.34
CA MET A 100 9.55 10.12 -18.14
C MET A 100 8.57 11.04 -17.42
N ALA A 101 7.37 10.54 -17.20
CA ALA A 101 6.35 11.23 -16.43
C ALA A 101 5.95 10.40 -15.21
N GLN A 102 5.61 11.10 -14.13
CA GLN A 102 5.07 10.48 -12.93
C GLN A 102 3.58 10.75 -12.86
N ILE A 103 2.80 9.69 -12.83
CA ILE A 103 1.34 9.71 -12.78
C ILE A 103 0.90 9.38 -11.36
N GLN A 104 -0.12 10.07 -10.88
CA GLN A 104 -0.66 9.85 -9.54
C GLN A 104 -1.39 8.50 -9.48
N PRO A 105 -1.35 7.77 -8.35
CA PRO A 105 -2.01 6.45 -8.22
C PRO A 105 -3.49 6.45 -8.62
N GLU A 106 -4.21 7.54 -8.35
CA GLU A 106 -5.62 7.72 -8.66
C GLU A 106 -5.90 7.70 -10.17
N ALA A 107 -4.91 8.11 -10.97
CA ALA A 107 -5.00 8.15 -12.43
C ALA A 107 -4.39 6.90 -13.10
N GLU A 108 -3.80 5.97 -12.33
CA GLU A 108 -3.21 4.75 -12.87
C GLU A 108 -4.22 3.88 -13.62
N ALA A 109 -5.48 3.84 -13.16
CA ALA A 109 -6.57 3.14 -13.85
C ALA A 109 -6.86 3.68 -15.27
N MET A 110 -6.35 4.87 -15.59
CA MET A 110 -6.45 5.51 -16.91
C MET A 110 -5.26 5.18 -17.82
N LEU A 111 -4.19 4.56 -17.31
CA LEU A 111 -3.02 4.13 -18.09
C LEU A 111 -3.29 2.74 -18.67
N ARG A 112 -4.04 2.69 -19.77
CA ARG A 112 -4.31 1.46 -20.52
C ARG A 112 -3.53 1.46 -21.82
N GLU A 113 -3.44 0.30 -22.47
CA GLU A 113 -2.77 0.15 -23.76
C GLU A 113 -3.35 1.09 -24.84
N ASP A 114 -4.65 1.40 -24.76
CA ASP A 114 -5.34 2.30 -25.70
C ASP A 114 -5.24 3.79 -25.33
N SER A 115 -4.51 4.14 -24.28
CA SER A 115 -4.42 5.53 -23.80
C SER A 115 -3.57 6.37 -24.75
N ARG A 116 -4.13 7.49 -25.20
CA ARG A 116 -3.48 8.42 -26.13
C ARG A 116 -3.05 9.69 -25.41
N PHE A 117 -1.81 10.08 -25.63
CA PHE A 117 -1.23 11.33 -25.13
C PHE A 117 -0.98 12.27 -26.31
N TRP A 118 -1.30 13.55 -26.15
CA TRP A 118 -1.05 14.57 -27.17
C TRP A 118 -0.68 15.91 -26.52
N VAL A 119 0.07 16.72 -27.26
CA VAL A 119 0.48 18.06 -26.82
C VAL A 119 -0.56 19.08 -27.28
N VAL A 120 -1.11 19.87 -26.34
CA VAL A 120 -2.04 20.96 -26.65
C VAL A 120 -1.25 22.26 -26.78
N LYS A 121 -1.18 22.81 -28.00
CA LYS A 121 -0.56 24.11 -28.26
C LYS A 121 -1.61 25.23 -28.08
N PRO A 122 -1.36 26.24 -27.23
CA PRO A 122 -2.27 27.37 -27.10
C PRO A 122 -2.31 28.16 -28.42
N ARG A 123 -3.49 28.34 -29.00
CA ARG A 123 -3.68 29.20 -30.18
C ARG A 123 -4.11 30.59 -29.72
N ILE A 124 -3.22 31.57 -29.87
CA ILE A 124 -3.53 32.98 -29.57
C ILE A 124 -4.08 33.60 -30.86
N GLY A 125 -5.42 33.67 -30.96
CA GLY A 125 -6.11 34.37 -32.04
C GLY A 125 -6.40 35.83 -31.68
N ARG A 126 -6.47 36.72 -32.69
CA ARG A 126 -6.80 38.14 -32.53
C ARG A 126 -8.27 38.41 -32.15
N GLU A 127 -9.09 37.37 -31.99
CA GLU A 127 -10.52 37.44 -31.72
C GLU A 127 -10.90 37.33 -30.23
N GLY A 128 -9.92 37.31 -29.33
CA GLY A 128 -10.18 37.42 -27.90
C GLY A 128 -9.97 36.13 -27.12
N ILE A 129 -9.71 36.33 -25.84
CA ILE A 129 -9.42 35.32 -24.83
C ILE A 129 -10.67 34.48 -24.52
N SER A 130 -10.86 33.35 -25.20
CA SER A 130 -11.78 32.32 -24.70
C SER A 130 -11.12 31.60 -23.53
N GLY A 131 -11.71 31.75 -22.34
CA GLY A 131 -11.26 31.06 -21.12
C GLY A 131 -11.14 31.91 -19.86
N LEU A 132 -11.63 33.15 -19.85
CA LEU A 132 -11.87 33.84 -18.57
C LEU A 132 -13.16 33.29 -17.96
N GLY A 133 -13.00 32.41 -16.97
CA GLY A 133 -14.06 32.12 -16.01
C GLY A 133 -14.58 33.43 -15.44
N THR A 134 -15.88 33.62 -15.54
CA THR A 134 -16.59 34.72 -14.90
C THR A 134 -16.60 34.45 -13.39
N VAL A 135 -15.98 35.38 -12.65
CA VAL A 135 -15.92 35.64 -11.19
C VAL A 135 -15.62 34.49 -10.22
#